data_AF-A0A7W6J4E0-F1
#
_entry.id   AF-A0A7W6J4E0-F1
#
_cell.length_a   1.000
_cell.length_b   1.000
_cell.length_c   1.000
_cell.angle_alpha   90.00
_cell.angle_beta   90.00
_cell.angle_gamma   90.00
#
_symmetry.space_group_name_H-M   'P 1'
#
loop_
_entity.id
_entity.type
_entity.pdbx_description
1 polymer ?
#
loop_
_entity_poly.entity_id
_entity_poly.type
_entity_poly.pdbx_seq_one_letter_code
_entity_poly.pdbx_strand_id
1 'polypeptide(L)'
;MPPPPSRIFLMRHAQSGWAMPGQTDFDRRLDGQGQAEALAVSRRAADAGFRPELVLCSTAQRCRETADAFLSAFGHPPDIVYCDDLYNAPPAAYFDRLSQHRGHASILLIGHNPAMEEILETLAGMRTAAEAVPDGYPTAGFAVLTHVGDIAEEGWALTAFLRS
;
A
#
# COMPACT_ATOMS: atom_id res chain seq x y z
N MET A 1 -20.44 -15.84 2.28
CA MET A 1 -19.61 -14.71 1.82
C MET A 1 -18.16 -15.10 2.12
N PRO A 2 -17.21 -15.01 1.18
CA PRO A 2 -15.81 -15.29 1.52
C PRO A 2 -15.37 -14.35 2.65
N PRO A 3 -14.55 -14.83 3.61
CA PRO A 3 -14.03 -13.97 4.67
C PRO A 3 -13.28 -12.78 4.07
N PRO A 4 -13.22 -11.62 4.75
CA PRO A 4 -12.35 -10.54 4.32
C PRO A 4 -10.91 -11.06 4.15
N PRO A 5 -10.06 -10.38 3.36
CA PRO A 5 -8.66 -10.76 3.23
C PRO A 5 -8.05 -11.00 4.61
N SER A 6 -7.35 -12.11 4.81
CA SER A 6 -6.64 -12.38 6.06
C SER A 6 -5.48 -11.42 6.30
N ARG A 7 -4.99 -10.75 5.24
CA ARG A 7 -3.89 -9.79 5.28
C ARG A 7 -4.09 -8.62 4.32
N ILE A 8 -3.83 -7.42 4.79
CA ILE A 8 -3.77 -6.20 3.99
C ILE A 8 -2.37 -5.61 4.12
N PHE A 9 -1.76 -5.28 2.98
CA PHE A 9 -0.55 -4.48 2.93
C PHE A 9 -0.90 -3.08 2.45
N LEU A 10 -0.31 -2.07 3.06
CA LEU A 10 -0.44 -0.68 2.62
C LEU A 10 0.92 -0.21 2.14
N MET A 11 0.99 0.39 0.97
CA MET A 11 2.20 1.04 0.47
C MET A 11 1.87 2.41 -0.11
N ARG A 12 2.35 3.46 0.55
CA ARG A 12 2.36 4.79 -0.06
C ARG A 12 3.38 4.79 -1.20
N HIS A 13 3.07 5.44 -2.31
CA HIS A 13 4.03 5.64 -3.39
C HIS A 13 5.37 6.20 -2.84
N ALA A 14 6.47 5.83 -3.48
CA ALA A 14 7.78 6.35 -3.11
C ALA A 14 7.94 7.83 -3.51
N GLN A 15 9.05 8.45 -3.11
CA GLN A 15 9.25 9.88 -3.36
C GLN A 15 9.17 10.22 -4.86
N SER A 16 8.35 11.21 -5.19
CA SER A 16 8.18 11.68 -6.56
C SER A 16 8.84 13.03 -6.78
N GLY A 17 9.40 13.19 -7.97
CA GLY A 17 9.91 14.48 -8.43
C GLY A 17 8.79 15.48 -8.69
N TRP A 18 9.17 16.67 -9.15
CA TRP A 18 8.23 17.69 -9.60
C TRP A 18 7.68 17.36 -10.99
N ALA A 19 6.50 17.90 -11.31
CA ALA A 19 5.98 17.83 -12.67
C ALA A 19 6.91 18.63 -13.60
N MET A 20 7.29 18.04 -14.73
CA MET A 20 8.07 18.73 -15.76
C MET A 20 7.16 19.70 -16.56
N PRO A 21 7.71 20.69 -17.29
CA PRO A 21 6.90 21.56 -18.13
C PRO A 21 5.99 20.76 -19.08
N GLY A 22 4.68 20.99 -18.99
CA GLY A 22 3.66 20.28 -19.76
C GLY A 22 3.10 19.00 -19.12
N GLN A 23 3.55 18.62 -17.91
CA GLN A 23 3.01 17.49 -17.14
C GLN A 23 2.05 17.95 -16.04
N THR A 24 1.09 17.09 -15.72
CA THR A 24 0.18 17.26 -14.57
C THR A 24 0.74 16.57 -13.32
N ASP A 25 0.10 16.75 -12.15
CA ASP A 25 0.49 16.00 -10.94
C ASP A 25 0.41 14.47 -11.16
N PHE A 26 -0.57 14.02 -11.92
CA PHE A 26 -0.79 12.61 -12.23
C PHE A 26 0.39 11.97 -12.97
N ASP A 27 1.07 12.75 -13.81
CA ASP A 27 2.19 12.31 -14.64
C ASP A 27 3.54 12.31 -13.91
N ARG A 28 3.58 12.82 -12.67
CA ARG A 28 4.81 12.89 -11.88
C ARG A 28 5.40 11.50 -11.66
N ARG A 29 6.68 11.38 -11.98
CA ARG A 29 7.50 10.18 -11.82
C ARG A 29 8.20 10.15 -10.46
N LEU A 30 8.67 8.98 -10.07
CA LEU A 30 9.62 8.85 -8.98
C LEU A 30 10.91 9.62 -9.32
N ASP A 31 11.52 10.25 -8.32
CA ASP A 31 12.88 10.75 -8.46
C ASP A 31 13.89 9.60 -8.20
N GLY A 32 15.19 9.89 -8.36
CA GLY A 32 16.22 8.86 -8.16
C GLY A 32 16.25 8.29 -6.74
N GLN A 33 15.88 9.10 -5.75
CA GLN A 33 15.78 8.67 -4.35
C GLN A 33 14.57 7.74 -4.17
N GLY A 34 13.39 8.14 -4.65
CA GLY A 34 12.17 7.34 -4.59
C GLY A 34 12.27 6.01 -5.32
N GLN A 35 12.98 5.94 -6.44
CA GLN A 35 13.27 4.68 -7.13
C GLN A 35 14.08 3.72 -6.24
N ALA A 36 15.12 4.24 -5.56
CA ALA A 36 15.94 3.45 -4.66
C ALA A 36 15.15 3.00 -3.41
N GLU A 37 14.34 3.88 -2.82
CA GLU A 37 13.47 3.60 -1.69
C GLU A 37 12.45 2.51 -2.01
N ALA A 38 11.73 2.65 -3.14
CA ALA A 38 10.75 1.68 -3.58
C ALA A 38 11.37 0.29 -3.72
N LEU A 39 12.54 0.19 -4.36
CA LEU A 39 13.24 -1.07 -4.55
C LEU A 39 13.74 -1.67 -3.22
N ALA A 40 14.28 -0.84 -2.33
CA ALA A 40 14.79 -1.29 -1.03
C ALA A 40 13.67 -1.87 -0.14
N VAL A 41 12.54 -1.16 -0.04
CA VAL A 41 11.37 -1.65 0.73
C VAL A 41 10.79 -2.90 0.09
N SER A 42 10.70 -2.94 -1.24
CA SER A 42 10.17 -4.09 -1.98
C SER A 42 11.00 -5.36 -1.76
N ARG A 43 12.33 -5.25 -1.79
CA ARG A 43 13.23 -6.37 -1.47
C ARG A 43 13.04 -6.86 -0.05
N ARG A 44 12.97 -5.95 0.92
CA ARG A 44 12.73 -6.31 2.33
C ARG A 44 11.38 -6.99 2.53
N ALA A 45 10.35 -6.53 1.82
CA ALA A 45 9.04 -7.19 1.84
C ALA A 45 9.11 -8.61 1.25
N ALA A 46 9.80 -8.79 0.13
CA ALA A 46 10.01 -10.10 -0.48
C ALA A 46 10.81 -11.05 0.42
N ASP A 47 11.92 -10.59 1.00
CA ASP A 47 12.78 -11.34 1.91
C ASP A 47 12.04 -11.77 3.18
N ALA A 48 11.12 -10.93 3.67
CA ALA A 48 10.26 -11.22 4.81
C ALA A 48 9.04 -12.11 4.46
N GLY A 49 8.86 -12.49 3.19
CA GLY A 49 7.73 -13.30 2.74
C GLY A 49 6.39 -12.56 2.67
N PHE A 50 6.40 -11.22 2.63
CA PHE A 50 5.20 -10.39 2.47
C PHE A 50 4.75 -10.34 1.02
N ARG A 51 4.22 -11.48 0.55
CA ARG A 51 3.77 -11.68 -0.82
C ARG A 51 2.24 -11.57 -0.89
N PRO A 52 1.67 -10.48 -1.42
CA PRO A 52 0.24 -10.40 -1.69
C PRO A 52 -0.17 -11.38 -2.80
N GLU A 53 -1.44 -11.76 -2.83
CA GLU A 53 -2.03 -12.46 -3.99
C GLU A 53 -2.42 -11.45 -5.08
N LEU A 54 -2.82 -10.25 -4.68
CA LEU A 54 -3.26 -9.18 -5.57
C LEU A 54 -2.71 -7.82 -5.14
N VAL A 55 -2.27 -7.03 -6.11
CA VAL A 55 -1.91 -5.61 -5.95
C VAL A 55 -3.02 -4.74 -6.56
N LEU A 56 -3.55 -3.81 -5.78
CA LEU A 56 -4.45 -2.76 -6.24
C LEU A 56 -3.70 -1.44 -6.24
N CYS A 57 -3.49 -0.86 -7.41
CA CYS A 57 -2.57 0.25 -7.58
C CYS A 57 -3.25 1.46 -8.24
N SER A 58 -3.07 2.65 -7.67
CA SER A 58 -3.45 3.89 -8.34
C SER A 58 -2.77 4.04 -9.70
N THR A 59 -3.47 4.61 -10.67
CA THR A 59 -2.96 4.78 -12.04
C THR A 59 -1.96 5.91 -12.22
N ALA A 60 -1.72 6.73 -11.19
CA ALA A 60 -0.70 7.79 -11.24
C ALA A 60 0.70 7.21 -11.47
N GLN A 61 1.53 7.92 -12.23
CA GLN A 61 2.80 7.38 -12.72
C GLN A 61 3.75 6.99 -11.56
N ARG A 62 3.84 7.79 -10.50
CA ARG A 62 4.59 7.45 -9.28
C ARG A 62 4.12 6.17 -8.59
N CYS A 63 2.83 5.85 -8.62
CA CYS A 63 2.30 4.61 -8.05
C CYS A 63 2.64 3.43 -8.94
N ARG A 64 2.53 3.58 -10.26
CA ARG A 64 2.95 2.56 -11.23
C ARG A 64 4.43 2.21 -11.09
N GLU A 65 5.30 3.22 -11.05
CA GLU A 65 6.75 3.00 -10.88
C GLU A 65 7.09 2.39 -9.51
N THR A 66 6.33 2.74 -8.45
CA THR A 66 6.46 2.07 -7.14
C THR A 66 6.04 0.59 -7.24
N ALA A 67 4.95 0.30 -7.94
CA ALA A 67 4.47 -1.06 -8.16
C ALA A 67 5.46 -1.88 -9.00
N ASP A 68 6.05 -1.29 -10.04
CA ASP A 68 7.05 -1.96 -10.89
C ASP A 68 8.26 -2.40 -10.05
N ALA A 69 8.74 -1.53 -9.15
CA ALA A 69 9.79 -1.89 -8.20
C ALA A 69 9.37 -3.04 -7.28
N PHE A 70 8.13 -3.00 -6.77
CA PHE A 70 7.56 -4.07 -5.93
C PHE A 70 7.51 -5.41 -6.65
N LEU A 71 6.88 -5.46 -7.83
CA LEU A 71 6.74 -6.66 -8.62
C LEU A 71 8.10 -7.26 -9.00
N SER A 72 9.10 -6.41 -9.30
CA SER A 72 10.45 -6.85 -9.66
C SER A 72 11.21 -7.56 -8.53
N ALA A 73 10.78 -7.38 -7.28
CA ALA A 73 11.40 -8.03 -6.13
C ALA A 73 11.00 -9.52 -5.99
N PHE A 74 9.99 -9.99 -6.73
CA PHE A 74 9.48 -11.35 -6.65
C PHE A 74 9.83 -12.17 -7.90
N GLY A 75 10.35 -13.38 -7.72
CA GLY A 75 10.61 -14.29 -8.84
C GLY A 75 9.35 -14.74 -9.60
N HIS A 76 8.19 -14.70 -8.94
CA HIS A 76 6.87 -14.82 -9.58
C HIS A 76 5.98 -13.69 -9.06
N PRO A 77 5.82 -12.61 -9.85
CA PRO A 77 5.12 -11.42 -9.40
C PRO A 77 3.64 -11.70 -9.13
N PRO A 78 3.02 -11.05 -8.13
CA PRO A 78 1.59 -11.12 -7.91
C PRO A 78 0.81 -10.44 -9.04
N ASP A 79 -0.47 -10.79 -9.18
CA ASP A 79 -1.36 -10.11 -10.11
C ASP A 79 -1.55 -8.65 -9.69
N ILE A 80 -1.80 -7.78 -10.67
CA ILE A 80 -2.02 -6.35 -10.44
C ILE A 80 -3.26 -5.86 -11.17
N VAL A 81 -4.05 -5.05 -10.46
CA VAL A 81 -5.17 -4.29 -11.02
C VAL A 81 -4.91 -2.81 -10.78
N TYR A 82 -5.03 -2.04 -11.85
CA TYR A 82 -4.88 -0.60 -11.80
C TYR A 82 -6.25 0.09 -11.63
N CYS A 83 -6.34 1.03 -10.70
CA CYS A 83 -7.57 1.65 -10.25
C CYS A 83 -7.47 3.18 -10.32
N ASP A 84 -8.16 3.79 -11.29
CA ASP A 84 -8.19 5.25 -11.45
C ASP A 84 -8.78 5.97 -10.23
N ASP A 85 -9.77 5.35 -9.60
CA ASP A 85 -10.47 5.82 -8.40
C ASP A 85 -9.65 5.73 -7.12
N LEU A 86 -8.38 5.30 -7.18
CA LEU A 86 -7.44 5.41 -6.05
C LEU A 86 -6.56 6.67 -6.13
N TYR A 87 -6.55 7.39 -7.25
CA TYR A 87 -5.85 8.66 -7.36
C TYR A 87 -6.63 9.79 -6.67
N ASN A 88 -6.00 10.46 -5.71
CA ASN A 88 -6.61 11.54 -4.92
C ASN A 88 -7.96 11.13 -4.27
N ALA A 89 -8.02 9.89 -3.78
CA ALA A 89 -9.24 9.27 -3.32
C ALA A 89 -9.32 9.20 -1.78
N PRO A 90 -10.53 9.23 -1.19
CA PRO A 90 -10.72 9.02 0.24
C PRO A 90 -10.54 7.53 0.61
N PRO A 91 -10.34 7.19 1.89
CA PRO A 91 -10.23 5.79 2.36
C PRO A 91 -11.39 4.89 1.92
N ALA A 92 -12.60 5.43 1.82
CA ALA A 92 -13.79 4.70 1.38
C ALA A 92 -13.58 4.01 0.02
N ALA A 93 -12.92 4.67 -0.94
CA ALA A 93 -12.62 4.08 -2.25
C ALA A 93 -11.71 2.85 -2.13
N TYR A 94 -10.72 2.89 -1.23
CA TYR A 94 -9.84 1.74 -0.97
C TYR A 94 -10.59 0.58 -0.32
N PHE A 95 -11.49 0.86 0.64
CA PHE A 95 -12.34 -0.17 1.26
C PHE A 95 -13.35 -0.79 0.29
N ASP A 96 -13.89 0.00 -0.64
CA ASP A 96 -14.76 -0.49 -1.70
C ASP A 96 -14.00 -1.46 -2.62
N ARG A 97 -12.76 -1.11 -3.00
CA ARG A 97 -11.89 -1.99 -3.78
C ARG A 97 -11.52 -3.27 -3.04
N LEU A 98 -11.13 -3.19 -1.76
CA LEU A 98 -10.93 -4.37 -0.92
C LEU A 98 -12.19 -5.25 -0.88
N SER A 99 -13.37 -4.64 -0.80
CA SER A 99 -14.66 -5.36 -0.77
C SER A 99 -14.98 -6.06 -2.09
N GLN A 100 -14.62 -5.48 -3.24
CA GLN A 100 -14.77 -6.08 -4.56
C GLN A 100 -13.84 -7.29 -4.76
N HIS A 101 -12.72 -7.35 -4.03
CA HIS A 101 -11.68 -8.37 -4.18
C HIS A 101 -11.55 -9.34 -3.00
N ARG A 102 -12.61 -9.51 -2.17
CA ARG A 102 -12.67 -10.41 -0.99
C ARG A 102 -12.33 -11.88 -1.27
N GLY A 103 -12.25 -12.31 -2.53
CA GLY A 103 -11.79 -13.65 -2.89
C GLY A 103 -10.29 -13.89 -2.64
N HIS A 104 -9.50 -12.84 -2.44
CA HIS A 104 -8.05 -12.93 -2.20
C HIS A 104 -7.75 -12.90 -0.71
N ALA A 105 -6.91 -13.82 -0.24
CA ALA A 105 -6.50 -13.93 1.15
C ALA A 105 -5.52 -12.81 1.56
N SER A 106 -4.79 -12.23 0.61
CA SER A 106 -3.89 -11.11 0.88
C SER A 106 -3.83 -10.08 -0.26
N ILE A 107 -3.98 -8.80 0.08
CA ILE A 107 -4.04 -7.70 -0.90
C ILE A 107 -3.07 -6.60 -0.51
N LEU A 108 -2.31 -6.09 -1.48
CA LEU A 108 -1.52 -4.86 -1.34
C LEU A 108 -2.23 -3.68 -1.98
N LEU A 109 -2.39 -2.59 -1.23
CA LEU A 109 -2.85 -1.29 -1.72
C LEU A 109 -1.64 -0.38 -1.99
N ILE A 110 -1.49 0.11 -3.22
CA ILE A 110 -0.48 1.11 -3.59
C ILE A 110 -1.19 2.42 -3.93
N GLY A 111 -0.98 3.45 -3.11
CA GLY A 111 -1.70 4.71 -3.25
C GLY A 111 -1.04 5.92 -2.60
N HIS A 112 -1.87 6.86 -2.12
CA HIS A 112 -1.46 8.21 -1.75
C HIS A 112 -1.86 8.56 -0.31
N ASN A 113 -1.16 9.51 0.28
CA ASN A 113 -1.68 10.23 1.45
C ASN A 113 -2.71 11.28 1.01
N PRO A 114 -3.67 11.63 1.89
CA PRO A 114 -3.79 11.19 3.29
C PRO A 114 -4.38 9.79 3.48
N ALA A 115 -4.97 9.20 2.45
CA ALA A 115 -5.74 7.95 2.57
C ALA A 115 -4.94 6.76 3.16
N MET A 116 -3.67 6.56 2.82
CA MET A 116 -2.88 5.46 3.42
C MET A 116 -2.78 5.56 4.94
N GLU A 117 -2.62 6.78 5.46
CA GLU A 117 -2.53 7.05 6.90
C GLU A 117 -3.88 6.83 7.58
N GLU A 118 -4.95 7.39 7.02
CA GLU A 118 -6.32 7.22 7.53
C GLU A 118 -6.78 5.74 7.51
N ILE A 119 -6.37 4.96 6.50
CA ILE A 119 -6.65 3.52 6.45
C ILE A 119 -5.88 2.79 7.55
N LEU A 120 -4.61 3.14 7.79
CA LEU A 120 -3.82 2.56 8.88
C LEU A 120 -4.47 2.86 10.24
N GLU A 121 -4.89 4.10 10.48
CA GLU A 121 -5.60 4.51 11.70
C GLU A 121 -6.93 3.76 11.87
N THR A 122 -7.69 3.60 10.80
CA THR A 122 -8.98 2.91 10.81
C THR A 122 -8.82 1.43 11.15
N LEU A 123 -7.80 0.77 10.61
CA LEU A 123 -7.60 -0.67 10.78
C LEU A 123 -6.85 -1.01 12.08
N ALA A 124 -5.71 -0.36 12.34
CA ALA A 124 -4.87 -0.64 13.50
C ALA A 124 -5.26 0.14 14.77
N GLY A 125 -6.09 1.18 14.63
CA GLY A 125 -6.43 2.12 15.69
C GLY A 125 -5.45 3.29 15.80
N MET A 126 -5.98 4.46 16.18
CA MET A 126 -5.22 5.73 16.21
C MET A 126 -3.93 5.67 17.04
N ARG A 127 -3.96 5.01 18.21
CA ARG A 127 -2.77 4.91 19.07
C ARG A 127 -1.65 4.11 18.40
N THR A 128 -1.99 2.95 17.83
CA THR A 128 -1.01 2.09 17.16
C THR A 128 -0.48 2.75 15.89
N ALA A 129 -1.32 3.44 15.13
CA ALA A 129 -0.88 4.24 13.98
C ALA A 129 0.09 5.36 14.40
N ALA A 130 -0.24 6.15 15.42
CA ALA A 130 0.61 7.23 15.91
C ALA A 130 1.96 6.75 16.46
N GLU A 131 2.00 5.57 17.09
CA GLU A 131 3.25 4.94 17.53
C GLU A 131 4.10 4.43 16.35
N ALA A 132 3.46 3.89 15.30
CA ALA A 132 4.14 3.34 14.13
C ALA A 132 4.69 4.42 13.19
N VAL A 133 3.94 5.51 13.01
CA VAL A 133 4.24 6.61 12.09
C VAL A 133 4.07 7.98 12.78
N PRO A 134 4.91 8.32 13.78
CA PRO A 134 4.74 9.53 14.59
C PRO A 134 4.84 10.83 13.78
N ASP A 135 5.52 10.80 12.64
CA ASP A 135 5.69 11.95 11.73
C ASP A 135 4.78 11.86 10.48
N GLY A 136 3.75 11.01 10.54
CA GLY A 136 2.86 10.69 9.42
C GLY A 136 3.38 9.56 8.53
N TYR A 137 2.52 9.05 7.63
CA TYR A 137 2.83 7.86 6.82
C TYR A 137 3.86 8.20 5.72
N PRO A 138 5.11 7.70 5.79
CA PRO A 138 6.20 8.12 4.89
C PRO A 138 6.05 7.59 3.46
N THR A 139 6.71 8.25 2.49
CA THR A 139 6.87 7.70 1.13
C THR A 139 7.54 6.33 1.18
N ALA A 140 7.12 5.43 0.29
CA ALA A 140 7.53 4.02 0.28
C ALA A 140 7.24 3.23 1.58
N GLY A 141 6.58 3.82 2.58
CA GLY A 141 6.23 3.12 3.82
C GLY A 141 5.34 1.91 3.53
N PHE A 142 5.63 0.78 4.15
CA PHE A 142 4.94 -0.49 3.93
C PHE A 142 4.42 -1.08 5.24
N ALA A 143 3.11 -1.00 5.46
CA ALA A 143 2.45 -1.55 6.64
C ALA A 143 1.92 -2.96 6.37
N VAL A 144 1.99 -3.85 7.36
CA VAL A 144 1.45 -5.21 7.31
C VAL A 144 0.36 -5.37 8.35
N LEU A 145 -0.89 -5.44 7.90
CA LEU A 145 -2.07 -5.62 8.73
C LEU A 145 -2.56 -7.06 8.58
N THR A 146 -2.66 -7.77 9.69
CA THR A 146 -3.21 -9.13 9.72
C THR A 146 -4.53 -9.12 10.48
N HIS A 147 -5.54 -9.76 9.92
CA HIS A 147 -6.82 -9.92 10.59
C HIS A 147 -6.62 -10.82 11.83
N VAL A 148 -7.09 -10.36 12.99
CA VAL A 148 -7.01 -11.06 14.27
C VAL A 148 -8.40 -11.16 14.86
N GLY A 149 -8.76 -12.34 15.39
CA GLY A 149 -10.03 -12.50 16.09
C GLY A 149 -10.57 -13.92 16.11
N ASP A 150 -11.29 -14.21 17.19
CA ASP A 150 -12.26 -15.32 17.31
C ASP A 150 -13.68 -14.72 17.34
N ILE A 151 -14.71 -15.56 17.50
CA ILE A 151 -16.16 -15.25 17.42
C ILE A 151 -16.64 -14.02 18.25
N ALA A 152 -15.85 -13.50 19.18
CA ALA A 152 -16.22 -12.43 20.10
C ALA A 152 -15.58 -11.04 19.82
N GLU A 153 -14.38 -10.99 19.21
CA GLU A 153 -13.70 -9.73 18.86
C GLU A 153 -12.92 -9.92 17.55
N GLU A 154 -13.37 -9.26 16.49
CA GLU A 154 -12.70 -9.24 15.17
C GLU A 154 -12.03 -7.86 14.97
N GLY A 155 -10.80 -7.86 14.49
CA GLY A 155 -10.04 -6.63 14.24
C GLY A 155 -8.80 -6.84 13.38
N TRP A 156 -8.01 -5.78 13.24
CA TRP A 156 -6.75 -5.80 12.49
C TRP A 156 -5.59 -5.44 13.40
N ALA A 157 -4.51 -6.24 13.34
CA ALA A 157 -3.27 -5.96 14.03
C ALA A 157 -2.21 -5.48 13.04
N LEU A 158 -1.54 -4.37 13.35
CA LEU A 158 -0.30 -3.98 12.69
C LEU A 158 0.82 -4.91 13.16
N THR A 159 1.29 -5.77 12.26
CA THR A 159 2.27 -6.82 12.56
C THR A 159 3.69 -6.47 12.13
N ALA A 160 3.84 -5.57 11.17
CA ALA A 160 5.13 -5.03 10.76
C ALA A 160 4.96 -3.68 10.05
N PHE A 161 6.01 -2.87 10.08
CA PHE A 161 6.12 -1.65 9.27
C PHE A 161 7.53 -1.55 8.70
N LEU A 162 7.66 -1.48 7.38
CA LEU A 162 8.93 -1.29 6.68
C LEU A 162 9.03 0.14 6.17
N ARG A 163 10.23 0.69 6.27
CA ARG A 163 10.63 2.01 5.72
C ARG A 163 12.03 1.87 5.14
N SER A 164 12.34 2.62 4.08
CA SER A 164 13.66 2.62 3.44
C SER A 164 14.79 2.95 4.41
#